data_AF-A0A6A3H1E7-F1
#
_entry.id   AF-A0A6A3H1E7-F1
#
_cell.length_a   1.000
_cell.length_b   1.000
_cell.length_c   1.000
_cell.angle_alpha   90.00
_cell.angle_beta   90.00
_cell.angle_gamma   90.00
#
_symmetry.space_group_name_H-M   'P 1'
#
loop_
_entity.id
_entity.type
_entity.pdbx_description
1 polymer ?
#
loop_
_entity_poly.entity_id
_entity_poly.type
_entity_poly.pdbx_seq_one_letter_code
_entity_poly.pdbx_strand_id
1 'polypeptide(L)'
;MPYPSTAGELQQFICAINWMRESLVDYARRVSPLQRKLDTALASTRRTKRAAAGISITLNDDERAAFDKVKDKLASAATLAFPDDTATTCLFTDASDVGWAVIVTQVKNYDIKVPVQDQQHQLIECQSGTFAGSQLNWTVIEKEAFPITHACDKLDYLLLRPQGFRIFCDHRNMIHVFAPDEHVKKHIKGKLLRWAMKLMNYTYVIEHIAGPQNVWADMISRWAGNHDPVATAIKRVRAETPGEPKQHGETTEGGNVGGNGADHLDAPPSRGRQLRLADVRRHQ
;
A
#
# COMPACT_ATOMS: atom_id res chain seq x y z
N MET A 1 -14.59 7.14 -1.89
CA MET A 1 -14.81 7.19 -0.43
C MET A 1 -16.31 7.34 -0.14
N PRO A 2 -16.96 6.29 0.41
CA PRO A 2 -18.37 6.32 0.82
C PRO A 2 -18.57 7.11 2.12
N TYR A 3 -19.83 7.38 2.49
CA TYR A 3 -20.14 7.96 3.79
C TYR A 3 -19.90 6.95 4.92
N PRO A 4 -19.40 7.39 6.09
CA PRO A 4 -19.23 6.52 7.24
C PRO A 4 -20.60 6.06 7.77
N SER A 5 -20.70 4.76 8.02
CA SER A 5 -21.85 4.06 8.58
C SER A 5 -21.69 3.75 10.08
N THR A 6 -20.46 3.88 10.60
CA THR A 6 -20.15 3.71 12.02
C THR A 6 -19.37 4.89 12.60
N ALA A 7 -19.46 5.09 13.93
CA ALA A 7 -18.68 6.10 14.62
C ALA A 7 -17.17 5.84 14.52
N GLY A 8 -16.76 4.58 14.40
CA GLY A 8 -15.38 4.18 14.13
C GLY A 8 -14.86 4.66 12.78
N GLU A 9 -15.65 4.50 11.71
CA GLU A 9 -15.32 5.01 10.37
C GLU A 9 -15.24 6.54 10.35
N LEU A 10 -16.19 7.21 11.02
CA LEU A 10 -16.17 8.67 11.13
C LEU A 10 -14.96 9.18 11.93
N GLN A 11 -14.63 8.52 13.04
CA GLN A 11 -13.43 8.82 13.82
C GLN A 11 -12.16 8.64 12.99
N GLN A 12 -12.07 7.55 12.23
CA GLN A 12 -10.94 7.26 11.34
C GLN A 12 -10.78 8.36 10.28
N PHE A 13 -11.87 8.77 9.65
CA PHE A 13 -11.87 9.88 8.69
C PHE A 13 -11.38 11.19 9.30
N ILE A 14 -11.92 11.59 10.46
CA ILE A 14 -11.52 12.84 11.14
C ILE A 14 -10.03 12.81 11.53
N CYS A 15 -9.57 11.69 12.12
CA CYS A 15 -8.17 11.51 12.50
C CYS A 15 -7.24 11.59 11.29
N ALA A 16 -7.62 10.99 10.16
CA ALA A 16 -6.86 11.06 8.93
C ALA A 16 -6.72 12.52 8.48
N ILE A 17 -7.84 13.24 8.30
CA ILE A 17 -7.80 14.61 7.76
C ILE A 17 -7.01 15.57 8.66
N ASN A 18 -6.95 15.32 9.97
CA ASN A 18 -6.13 16.13 10.88
C ASN A 18 -4.64 16.18 10.49
N TRP A 19 -4.12 15.14 9.82
CA TRP A 19 -2.72 15.11 9.32
C TRP A 19 -2.43 16.19 8.28
N MET A 20 -3.48 16.73 7.66
CA MET A 20 -3.40 17.71 6.57
C MET A 20 -4.14 18.99 6.95
N ARG A 21 -4.33 19.25 8.25
CA ARG A 21 -5.13 20.38 8.76
C ARG A 21 -4.65 21.73 8.23
N GLU A 22 -3.35 21.91 8.02
CA GLU A 22 -2.78 23.18 7.50
C GLU A 22 -2.97 23.34 6.00
N SER A 23 -3.12 22.22 5.27
CA SER A 23 -3.47 22.22 3.85
C SER A 23 -4.94 22.57 3.61
N LEU A 24 -5.77 22.57 4.66
CA LEU A 24 -7.21 22.79 4.59
C LEU A 24 -7.59 24.15 5.18
N VAL A 25 -7.81 25.14 4.30
CA VAL A 25 -8.28 26.47 4.72
C VAL A 25 -9.57 26.34 5.54
N ASP A 26 -9.55 26.92 6.74
CA ASP A 26 -10.68 26.94 7.66
C ASP A 26 -11.14 25.51 8.08
N TYR A 27 -10.16 24.64 8.35
CA TYR A 27 -10.35 23.25 8.78
C TYR A 27 -11.35 23.12 9.94
N ALA A 28 -11.16 23.89 11.02
CA ALA A 28 -11.93 23.74 12.26
C ALA A 28 -13.44 23.90 12.03
N ARG A 29 -13.85 24.95 11.30
CA ARG A 29 -15.26 25.20 11.00
C ARG A 29 -15.85 24.13 10.08
N ARG A 30 -15.05 23.60 9.15
CA ARG A 30 -15.49 22.61 8.15
C ARG A 30 -15.66 21.22 8.74
N VAL A 31 -14.80 20.82 9.66
CA VAL A 31 -14.87 19.51 10.33
C VAL A 31 -15.79 19.54 11.54
N SER A 32 -16.11 20.72 12.09
CA SER A 32 -16.98 20.87 13.27
C SER A 32 -18.30 20.08 13.21
N PRO A 33 -19.09 20.06 12.12
CA PRO A 33 -20.31 19.26 12.06
C PRO A 33 -20.06 17.77 12.26
N LEU A 34 -18.99 17.26 11.64
CA LEU A 34 -18.58 15.85 11.75
C LEU A 34 -18.03 15.53 13.14
N GLN A 35 -17.23 16.43 13.72
CA GLN A 35 -16.71 16.29 15.08
C GLN A 35 -17.84 16.25 16.11
N ARG A 36 -18.83 17.14 16.00
CA ARG A 36 -20.01 17.16 16.88
C ARG A 36 -20.82 15.87 16.78
N LYS A 37 -20.99 15.35 15.55
CA LYS A 37 -21.68 14.08 15.32
C LYS A 37 -20.93 12.92 15.98
N LEU A 38 -19.60 12.90 15.85
CA LEU A 38 -18.75 11.92 16.52
C LEU A 38 -18.85 12.03 18.05
N ASP A 39 -18.75 13.24 18.60
CA ASP A 39 -18.83 13.46 20.05
C ASP A 39 -20.19 13.03 20.61
N THR A 40 -21.27 13.29 19.88
CA THR A 40 -22.63 12.85 20.25
C THR A 40 -22.74 11.33 20.22
N ALA A 41 -22.20 10.68 19.18
CA ALA A 41 -22.21 9.22 19.06
C ALA A 41 -21.36 8.54 20.16
N LEU A 42 -20.28 9.18 20.61
CA LEU A 42 -19.39 8.65 21.64
C LEU A 42 -19.75 9.09 23.07
N ALA A 43 -20.76 9.94 23.27
CA ALA A 43 -21.10 10.53 24.56
C ALA A 43 -21.41 9.49 25.66
N SER A 44 -21.96 8.34 25.28
CA SER A 44 -22.36 7.24 26.18
C SER A 44 -21.33 6.11 26.28
N THR A 45 -20.17 6.21 25.62
CA THR A 45 -19.25 5.08 25.39
C THR A 45 -17.82 5.40 25.82
N ARG A 46 -17.07 4.37 26.26
CA ARG A 46 -15.60 4.47 26.44
C ARG A 46 -14.97 4.86 25.10
N ARG A 47 -14.24 5.99 25.04
CA ARG A 47 -13.54 6.52 23.85
C ARG A 47 -12.41 5.60 23.34
N THR A 48 -12.74 4.39 22.92
CA THR A 48 -11.81 3.40 22.34
C THR A 48 -12.27 3.04 20.93
N LYS A 49 -11.32 2.82 20.00
CA LYS A 49 -11.61 2.49 18.59
C LYS A 49 -12.57 1.30 18.43
N ARG A 50 -12.44 0.27 19.28
CA ARG A 50 -13.33 -0.91 19.29
C ARG A 50 -14.76 -0.59 19.70
N ALA A 51 -14.94 0.29 20.69
CA ALA A 51 -16.27 0.67 21.15
C ALA A 51 -16.98 1.58 20.13
N ALA A 52 -16.22 2.42 19.41
CA ALA A 52 -16.74 3.26 18.34
C ALA A 52 -17.16 2.46 17.09
N ALA A 53 -16.48 1.35 16.78
CA ALA A 53 -16.77 0.54 15.59
C ALA A 53 -18.16 -0.13 15.63
N GLY A 54 -18.70 -0.40 16.83
CA GLY A 54 -20.03 -1.00 16.99
C GLY A 54 -21.20 -0.01 16.97
N ILE A 55 -20.93 1.30 16.90
CA ILE A 55 -21.96 2.33 16.96
C ILE A 55 -22.33 2.72 15.54
N SER A 56 -23.51 2.32 15.10
CA SER A 56 -24.05 2.77 13.80
C SER A 56 -24.40 4.25 13.85
N ILE A 57 -24.03 4.96 12.79
CA ILE A 57 -24.37 6.37 12.59
C ILE A 57 -25.03 6.55 11.23
N THR A 58 -25.86 7.58 11.12
CA THR A 58 -26.37 8.06 9.83
C THR A 58 -26.14 9.55 9.78
N LEU A 59 -25.42 9.99 8.74
CA LEU A 59 -25.24 11.42 8.51
C LEU A 59 -26.55 12.05 8.06
N ASN A 60 -26.85 13.27 8.49
CA ASN A 60 -27.91 14.09 7.88
C ASN A 60 -27.36 14.84 6.66
N ASP A 61 -28.19 15.65 6.00
CA ASP A 61 -27.81 16.30 4.75
C ASP A 61 -26.74 17.38 4.94
N ASP A 62 -26.77 18.12 6.06
CA ASP A 62 -25.74 19.09 6.41
C ASP A 62 -24.39 18.41 6.71
N GLU A 63 -24.42 17.27 7.41
CA GLU A 63 -23.24 16.46 7.71
C GLU A 63 -22.65 15.81 6.45
N ARG A 64 -23.50 15.33 5.53
CA ARG A 64 -23.06 14.84 4.21
C ARG A 64 -22.42 15.96 3.39
N ALA A 65 -23.05 17.13 3.34
CA ALA A 65 -22.50 18.29 2.65
C ALA A 65 -21.16 18.74 3.26
N ALA A 66 -20.99 18.65 4.57
CA ALA A 66 -19.71 18.91 5.23
C ALA A 66 -18.66 17.86 4.84
N PHE A 67 -19.03 16.57 4.85
CA PHE A 67 -18.16 15.47 4.46
C PHE A 67 -17.64 15.61 3.03
N ASP A 68 -18.52 15.88 2.06
CA ASP A 68 -18.13 16.05 0.66
C ASP A 68 -17.28 17.30 0.45
N LYS A 69 -17.61 18.42 1.11
CA LYS A 69 -16.74 19.63 1.08
C LYS A 69 -15.33 19.37 1.59
N VAL A 70 -15.16 18.51 2.60
CA VAL A 70 -13.82 18.16 3.10
C VAL A 70 -13.08 17.28 2.10
N LYS A 71 -13.76 16.32 1.47
CA LYS A 71 -13.18 15.49 0.39
C LYS A 71 -12.75 16.33 -0.81
N ASP A 72 -13.59 17.26 -1.27
CA ASP A 72 -13.29 18.11 -2.41
C ASP A 72 -12.06 18.99 -2.13
N LYS A 73 -11.96 19.50 -0.90
CA LYS A 73 -10.79 20.27 -0.48
C LYS A 73 -9.53 19.45 -0.37
N LEU A 74 -9.63 18.22 0.11
CA LEU A 74 -8.50 17.30 0.16
C LEU A 74 -7.98 17.03 -1.26
N ALA A 75 -8.88 16.71 -2.20
CA ALA A 75 -8.54 16.52 -3.60
C ALA A 75 -7.91 17.78 -4.21
N SER A 76 -8.48 18.95 -3.92
CA SER A 76 -7.93 20.23 -4.38
C SER A 76 -6.57 20.56 -3.73
N ALA A 77 -6.35 20.20 -2.47
CA ALA A 77 -5.08 20.41 -1.80
C ALA A 77 -3.99 19.53 -2.40
N ALA A 78 -4.32 18.27 -2.76
CA ALA A 78 -3.40 17.37 -3.45
C ALA A 78 -2.98 17.92 -4.82
N THR A 79 -3.91 18.48 -5.60
CA THR A 79 -3.56 19.05 -6.92
C THR A 79 -2.72 20.32 -6.84
N LEU A 80 -2.77 21.04 -5.72
CA LEU A 80 -1.99 22.26 -5.49
C LEU A 80 -0.61 21.99 -4.90
N ALA A 81 -0.37 20.79 -4.37
CA ALA A 81 0.90 20.43 -3.76
C ALA A 81 1.87 19.91 -4.84
N PHE A 82 2.97 20.62 -5.02
CA PHE A 82 4.05 20.18 -5.90
C PHE A 82 5.15 19.48 -5.10
N PRO A 83 5.77 18.42 -5.64
CA PRO A 83 6.94 17.80 -5.04
C PRO A 83 8.06 18.83 -4.81
N ASP A 84 8.54 18.92 -3.57
CA ASP A 84 9.59 19.84 -3.13
C ASP A 84 10.86 19.05 -2.82
N ASP A 85 11.95 19.29 -3.55
CA ASP A 85 13.26 18.59 -3.42
C ASP A 85 13.94 18.79 -2.08
N THR A 86 13.49 19.79 -1.31
CA THR A 86 13.98 20.03 0.05
C THR A 86 13.12 19.35 1.12
N ALA A 87 11.90 18.94 0.79
CA ALA A 87 10.99 18.27 1.71
C ALA A 87 11.28 16.77 1.84
N THR A 88 11.02 16.21 3.02
CA THR A 88 11.10 14.76 3.23
C THR A 88 9.87 14.10 2.62
N THR A 89 10.08 13.21 1.65
CA THR A 89 9.02 12.37 1.06
C THR A 89 8.71 11.20 1.97
N CYS A 90 7.43 11.02 2.29
CA CYS A 90 6.92 9.93 3.10
C CYS A 90 5.91 9.11 2.29
N LEU A 91 6.23 7.84 2.08
CA LEU A 91 5.38 6.83 1.46
C LEU A 91 4.72 6.00 2.56
N PHE A 92 3.41 6.12 2.73
CA PHE A 92 2.63 5.24 3.59
C PHE A 92 1.99 4.15 2.76
N THR A 93 2.10 2.91 3.22
CA THR A 93 1.46 1.77 2.60
C THR A 93 0.68 0.98 3.62
N ASP A 94 -0.41 0.38 3.16
CA ASP A 94 -1.18 -0.57 3.94
C ASP A 94 -1.83 -1.58 3.00
N ALA A 95 -2.03 -2.79 3.49
CA ALA A 95 -2.75 -3.83 2.77
C ALA A 95 -3.67 -4.58 3.72
N SER A 96 -4.92 -4.71 3.31
CA SER A 96 -5.90 -5.60 3.93
C SER A 96 -5.99 -6.91 3.14
N ASP A 97 -6.89 -7.81 3.55
CA ASP A 97 -7.14 -9.03 2.79
C ASP A 97 -7.72 -8.77 1.39
N VAL A 98 -8.40 -7.64 1.21
CA VAL A 98 -9.20 -7.31 0.02
C VAL A 98 -8.60 -6.20 -0.83
N GLY A 99 -7.87 -5.26 -0.24
CA GLY A 99 -7.35 -4.11 -0.97
C GLY A 99 -6.07 -3.55 -0.35
N TRP A 100 -5.45 -2.61 -1.09
CA TRP A 100 -4.16 -2.02 -0.77
C TRP A 100 -4.22 -0.50 -0.98
N ALA A 101 -3.34 0.22 -0.29
CA ALA A 101 -3.22 1.67 -0.37
C ALA A 101 -1.75 2.11 -0.44
N VAL A 102 -1.53 3.19 -1.18
CA VAL A 102 -0.28 3.92 -1.35
C VAL A 102 -0.60 5.41 -1.17
N ILE A 103 -0.03 6.04 -0.16
CA ILE A 103 -0.18 7.47 0.11
C ILE A 103 1.20 8.10 0.11
N VAL A 104 1.44 9.01 -0.83
CA VAL A 104 2.67 9.81 -0.87
C VAL A 104 2.37 11.18 -0.32
N THR A 105 3.14 11.58 0.67
CA THR A 105 3.10 12.90 1.28
C THR A 105 4.49 13.50 1.33
N GLN A 106 4.58 14.80 1.59
CA GLN A 106 5.84 15.45 1.93
C GLN A 106 5.72 16.29 3.20
N VAL A 107 6.83 16.44 3.90
CA VAL A 107 6.96 17.28 5.09
C VAL A 107 8.19 18.17 4.95
N LYS A 108 8.00 19.49 4.94
CA LYS A 108 9.09 20.46 4.71
C LYS A 108 10.12 20.48 5.85
N ASN A 109 9.63 20.57 7.08
CA ASN A 109 10.47 20.62 8.28
C ASN A 109 10.34 19.29 9.04
N TYR A 110 10.88 18.21 8.47
CA TYR A 110 10.75 16.90 9.09
C TYR A 110 11.57 16.82 10.39
N ASP A 111 10.93 16.50 11.52
CA ASP A 111 11.58 16.29 12.81
C ASP A 111 11.42 14.83 13.20
N ILE A 112 12.55 14.13 13.30
CA ILE A 112 12.59 12.71 13.68
C ILE A 112 12.10 12.45 15.11
N LYS A 113 12.02 13.48 15.97
CA LYS A 113 11.53 13.37 17.35
C LYS A 113 10.02 13.49 17.44
N VAL A 114 9.36 14.00 16.40
CA VAL A 114 7.91 14.13 16.34
C VAL A 114 7.36 12.86 15.67
N PRO A 115 6.38 12.18 16.26
CA PRO A 115 5.77 11.02 15.63
C PRO A 115 5.22 11.36 14.25
N VAL A 116 5.37 10.44 13.29
CA VAL A 116 5.04 10.72 11.89
C VAL A 116 3.59 11.20 11.71
N GLN A 117 2.62 10.63 12.44
CA GLN A 117 1.22 11.05 12.36
C GLN A 117 0.95 12.48 12.86
N ASP A 118 1.87 13.05 13.64
CA ASP A 118 1.79 14.38 14.21
C ASP A 118 2.59 15.42 13.41
N GLN A 119 3.35 14.96 12.40
CA GLN A 119 4.02 15.80 11.43
C GLN A 119 3.00 16.49 10.53
N GLN A 120 3.36 17.66 9.97
CA GLN A 120 2.47 18.35 9.06
C GLN A 120 2.64 17.86 7.62
N HIS A 121 1.70 17.04 7.17
CA HIS A 121 1.75 16.40 5.86
C HIS A 121 1.06 17.23 4.79
N GLN A 122 1.74 17.35 3.64
CA GLN A 122 1.13 17.76 2.38
C GLN A 122 0.92 16.52 1.53
N LEU A 123 -0.33 16.26 1.15
CA LEU A 123 -0.67 15.16 0.25
C LEU A 123 -0.14 15.44 -1.15
N ILE A 124 0.58 14.48 -1.72
CA ILE A 124 1.10 14.55 -3.09
C ILE A 124 0.30 13.60 -4.00
N GLU A 125 0.17 12.34 -3.59
CA GLU A 125 -0.48 11.31 -4.41
C GLU A 125 -1.18 10.28 -3.52
N CYS A 126 -2.30 9.76 -3.99
CA CYS A 126 -3.04 8.70 -3.31
C CYS A 126 -3.50 7.66 -4.33
N GLN A 127 -3.00 6.43 -4.20
CA GLN A 127 -3.39 5.29 -5.03
C GLN A 127 -3.93 4.16 -4.15
N SER A 128 -4.91 3.44 -4.69
CA SER A 128 -5.51 2.30 -4.01
C SER A 128 -6.12 1.35 -5.01
N GLY A 129 -6.29 0.09 -4.61
CA GLY A 129 -6.96 -0.89 -5.44
C GLY A 129 -7.36 -2.13 -4.66
N THR A 130 -8.08 -3.02 -5.34
CA THR A 130 -8.45 -4.34 -4.82
C THR A 130 -7.49 -5.41 -5.32
N PHE A 131 -7.29 -6.44 -4.51
CA PHE A 131 -6.67 -7.67 -4.98
C PHE A 131 -7.67 -8.46 -5.82
N ALA A 132 -7.23 -9.00 -6.96
CA ALA A 132 -8.07 -9.77 -7.86
C ALA A 132 -7.42 -11.10 -8.28
N GLY A 133 -8.25 -12.09 -8.61
CA GLY A 133 -7.79 -13.39 -9.12
C GLY A 133 -6.82 -14.09 -8.15
N SER A 134 -5.62 -14.42 -8.63
CA SER A 134 -4.59 -15.10 -7.81
C SER A 134 -4.03 -14.23 -6.68
N GLN A 135 -4.21 -12.91 -6.72
CA GLN A 135 -3.72 -11.99 -5.69
C GLN A 135 -4.47 -12.13 -4.36
N LEU A 136 -5.73 -12.58 -4.39
CA LEU A 136 -6.52 -12.83 -3.19
C LEU A 136 -5.88 -13.91 -2.30
N ASN A 137 -5.19 -14.86 -2.93
CA ASN A 137 -4.51 -16.00 -2.30
C ASN A 137 -3.04 -15.71 -1.96
N TRP A 138 -2.57 -14.48 -2.17
CA TRP A 138 -1.22 -14.09 -1.75
C TRP A 138 -1.08 -14.15 -0.24
N THR A 139 0.11 -14.51 0.21
CA THR A 139 0.48 -14.44 1.62
C THR A 139 0.42 -13.00 2.11
N VAL A 140 0.28 -12.80 3.43
CA VAL A 140 0.28 -11.47 4.06
C VAL A 140 1.50 -10.65 3.63
N ILE A 141 2.69 -11.26 3.65
CA ILE A 141 3.94 -10.62 3.22
C ILE A 141 3.87 -10.15 1.76
N GLU A 142 3.29 -10.95 0.86
CA GLU A 142 3.11 -10.56 -0.53
C GLU A 142 2.10 -9.41 -0.68
N LYS A 143 1.01 -9.42 0.09
CA LYS A 143 0.00 -8.35 0.06
C LYS A 143 0.56 -7.03 0.58
N GLU A 144 1.35 -7.04 1.64
CA GLU A 144 1.96 -5.85 2.22
C GLU A 144 3.14 -5.31 1.40
N ALA A 145 3.93 -6.19 0.76
CA ALA A 145 5.04 -5.76 -0.10
C ALA A 145 4.57 -5.23 -1.47
N PHE A 146 3.38 -5.62 -1.90
CA PHE A 146 2.80 -5.18 -3.17
C PHE A 146 2.63 -3.66 -3.29
N PRO A 147 1.96 -2.93 -2.37
CA PRO A 147 1.79 -1.48 -2.49
C PRO A 147 3.13 -0.73 -2.52
N ILE A 148 4.15 -1.19 -1.78
CA ILE A 148 5.49 -0.61 -1.84
C ILE A 148 6.08 -0.78 -3.25
N THR A 149 6.01 -1.99 -3.79
CA THR A 149 6.52 -2.28 -5.13
C THR A 149 5.73 -1.54 -6.21
N HIS A 150 4.42 -1.42 -6.04
CA HIS A 150 3.54 -0.67 -6.93
C HIS A 150 3.92 0.81 -6.96
N ALA A 151 4.16 1.42 -5.78
CA ALA A 151 4.60 2.80 -5.68
C ALA A 151 5.95 3.00 -6.41
N CYS A 152 6.93 2.12 -6.20
CA CYS A 152 8.20 2.18 -6.92
C CYS A 152 8.06 1.98 -8.45
N ASP A 153 7.01 1.33 -8.93
CA ASP A 153 6.80 1.12 -10.36
C ASP A 153 6.01 2.24 -11.04
N LYS A 154 5.13 2.93 -10.30
CA LYS A 154 4.20 3.93 -10.84
C LYS A 154 4.55 5.36 -10.48
N LEU A 155 5.28 5.55 -9.39
CA LEU A 155 5.60 6.83 -8.80
C LEU A 155 7.12 7.03 -8.72
N ASP A 156 7.87 6.41 -9.63
CA ASP A 156 9.32 6.56 -9.73
C ASP A 156 9.73 8.05 -9.84
N TYR A 157 8.97 8.85 -10.57
CA TYR A 157 9.13 10.30 -10.69
C TYR A 157 9.00 11.07 -9.35
N LEU A 158 8.36 10.48 -8.33
CA LEU A 158 8.28 11.02 -6.97
C LEU A 158 9.32 10.39 -6.01
N LEU A 159 9.72 9.15 -6.27
CA LEU A 159 10.49 8.33 -5.33
C LEU A 159 11.99 8.25 -5.66
N LEU A 160 12.38 8.45 -6.92
CA LEU A 160 13.79 8.56 -7.33
C LEU A 160 14.33 9.94 -6.98
N ARG A 161 14.72 10.11 -5.71
CA ARG A 161 15.24 11.38 -5.18
C ARG A 161 16.65 11.22 -4.61
N PRO A 162 17.52 12.24 -4.71
CA PRO A 162 18.85 12.20 -4.09
C PRO A 162 18.83 11.91 -2.59
N GLN A 163 17.86 12.49 -1.86
CA GLN A 163 17.70 12.29 -0.42
C GLN A 163 16.91 11.02 -0.06
N GLY A 164 16.42 10.31 -1.08
CA GLY A 164 15.54 9.18 -0.90
C GLY A 164 14.18 9.55 -0.31
N PHE A 165 13.52 8.55 0.27
CA PHE A 165 12.21 8.69 0.91
C PHE A 165 12.07 7.74 2.11
N ARG A 166 11.06 7.98 2.93
CA ARG A 166 10.73 7.14 4.09
C ARG A 166 9.50 6.29 3.78
N ILE A 167 9.58 5.00 4.03
CA ILE A 167 8.48 4.04 3.87
C ILE A 167 7.91 3.77 5.25
N PHE A 168 6.61 4.01 5.41
CA PHE A 168 5.87 3.73 6.63
C PHE A 168 4.87 2.61 6.37
N CYS A 169 5.03 1.50 7.08
CA CYS A 169 4.13 0.35 7.04
C CYS A 169 3.91 -0.21 8.45
N ASP A 170 2.79 -0.91 8.65
CA ASP A 170 2.42 -1.51 9.94
C ASP A 170 3.05 -2.88 10.18
N HIS A 171 3.68 -3.47 9.17
CA HIS A 171 4.39 -4.72 9.30
C HIS A 171 5.81 -4.52 9.86
N ARG A 172 5.98 -4.85 11.15
CA ARG A 172 7.25 -4.74 11.90
C ARG A 172 8.43 -5.42 11.21
N ASN A 173 8.19 -6.49 10.45
CA ASN A 173 9.25 -7.27 9.81
C ASN A 173 9.19 -7.20 8.28
N MET A 174 9.01 -5.99 7.71
CA MET A 174 9.15 -5.78 6.25
C MET A 174 10.54 -6.19 5.70
N ILE A 175 11.51 -6.41 6.59
CA ILE A 175 12.82 -7.03 6.29
C ILE A 175 12.66 -8.35 5.52
N HIS A 176 11.58 -9.11 5.74
CA HIS A 176 11.36 -10.39 5.04
C HIS A 176 11.15 -10.24 3.52
N VAL A 177 10.83 -9.04 3.03
CA VAL A 177 10.84 -8.76 1.57
C VAL A 177 12.26 -8.84 1.02
N PHE A 178 13.25 -8.39 1.80
CA PHE A 178 14.67 -8.36 1.43
C PHE A 178 15.43 -9.62 1.84
N ALA A 179 14.92 -10.37 2.82
CA ALA A 179 15.49 -11.61 3.32
C ALA A 179 14.38 -12.62 3.69
N PRO A 180 13.73 -13.26 2.70
CA PRO A 180 12.66 -14.22 2.96
C PRO A 180 13.20 -15.49 3.63
N ASP A 181 12.47 -15.96 4.65
CA ASP A 181 12.81 -17.14 5.47
C ASP A 181 12.96 -18.42 4.62
N GLU A 182 13.77 -19.37 5.10
CA GLU A 182 14.08 -20.64 4.45
C GLU A 182 12.83 -21.49 4.18
N HIS A 183 11.78 -21.36 4.99
CA HIS A 183 10.51 -22.09 4.85
C HIS A 183 9.53 -21.51 3.81
N VAL A 184 9.84 -20.37 3.17
CA VAL A 184 8.96 -19.77 2.15
C VAL A 184 9.02 -20.56 0.83
N LYS A 185 7.86 -20.82 0.20
CA LYS A 185 7.78 -21.55 -1.09
C LYS A 185 8.66 -20.87 -2.15
N LYS A 186 9.37 -21.67 -2.97
CA LYS A 186 10.34 -21.18 -3.98
C LYS A 186 9.78 -20.07 -4.89
N HIS A 187 8.54 -20.19 -5.36
CA HIS A 187 7.93 -19.19 -6.23
C HIS A 187 7.63 -17.86 -5.52
N ILE A 188 7.28 -17.90 -4.23
CA ILE A 188 7.07 -16.70 -3.40
C ILE A 188 8.41 -16.02 -3.18
N LYS A 189 9.46 -16.78 -2.81
CA LYS A 189 10.83 -16.26 -2.70
C LYS A 189 11.29 -15.58 -3.99
N GLY A 190 11.06 -16.21 -5.14
CA GLY A 190 11.41 -15.63 -6.43
C GLY A 190 10.65 -14.32 -6.74
N LYS A 191 9.37 -14.23 -6.37
CA LYS A 191 8.59 -12.98 -6.50
C LYS A 191 9.13 -11.88 -5.59
N LEU A 192 9.31 -12.18 -4.31
CA LEU A 192 9.83 -11.23 -3.33
C LEU A 192 11.25 -10.76 -3.69
N LEU A 193 12.11 -11.66 -4.17
CA LEU A 193 13.45 -11.30 -4.63
C LEU A 193 13.41 -10.32 -5.82
N ARG A 194 12.48 -10.53 -6.78
CA ARG A 194 12.30 -9.56 -7.88
C ARG A 194 11.85 -8.19 -7.38
N TRP A 195 10.97 -8.15 -6.38
CA TRP A 195 10.56 -6.89 -5.76
C TRP A 195 11.71 -6.25 -4.98
N ALA A 196 12.48 -7.01 -4.22
CA ALA A 196 13.68 -6.53 -3.54
C ALA A 196 14.70 -5.93 -4.51
N MET A 197 14.94 -6.58 -5.66
CA MET A 197 15.82 -6.03 -6.71
C MET A 197 15.32 -4.70 -7.27
N LYS A 198 14.01 -4.48 -7.37
CA LYS A 198 13.47 -3.16 -7.77
C LYS A 198 13.76 -2.10 -6.72
N LEU A 199 13.54 -2.42 -5.45
CA LEU A 199 13.82 -1.54 -4.32
C LEU A 199 15.31 -1.18 -4.22
N MET A 200 16.23 -2.04 -4.65
CA MET A 200 17.68 -1.73 -4.68
C MET A 200 18.05 -0.52 -5.55
N ASN A 201 17.17 -0.10 -6.48
CA ASN A 201 17.39 1.11 -7.29
C ASN A 201 17.06 2.41 -6.55
N TYR A 202 16.50 2.31 -5.35
CA TYR A 202 16.00 3.45 -4.58
C TYR A 202 16.81 3.66 -3.30
N THR A 203 16.95 4.93 -2.91
CA THR A 203 17.41 5.30 -1.56
C THR A 203 16.19 5.44 -0.67
N TYR A 204 16.08 4.62 0.37
CA TYR A 204 14.94 4.69 1.29
C TYR A 204 15.30 4.21 2.69
N VAL A 205 14.44 4.58 3.64
CA VAL A 205 14.44 4.03 5.01
C VAL A 205 13.05 3.46 5.28
N ILE A 206 12.99 2.28 5.89
CA ILE A 206 11.72 1.68 6.33
C ILE A 206 11.53 1.97 7.82
N GLU A 207 10.37 2.50 8.15
CA GLU A 207 9.94 2.79 9.51
C GLU A 207 8.61 2.10 9.79
N HIS A 208 8.53 1.45 10.94
CA HIS A 208 7.27 0.86 11.38
C HIS A 208 6.40 1.95 12.01
N ILE A 209 5.17 2.09 11.49
CA ILE A 209 4.10 2.86 12.11
C ILE A 209 3.07 1.88 12.69
N ALA A 210 2.61 2.07 13.92
CA ALA A 210 1.61 1.14 14.46
C ALA A 210 0.32 1.22 13.63
N GLY A 211 -0.31 0.09 13.30
CA GLY A 211 -1.56 0.07 12.51
C GLY A 211 -2.65 1.06 12.97
N PRO A 212 -2.92 1.24 14.28
CA PRO A 212 -3.85 2.27 14.76
C PRO A 212 -3.44 3.72 14.44
N GLN A 213 -2.15 3.97 14.22
CA GLN A 213 -1.59 5.24 13.79
C GLN A 213 -1.49 5.33 12.26
N ASN A 214 -1.51 4.24 11.49
CA ASN A 214 -1.50 4.27 10.02
C ASN A 214 -2.89 4.60 9.42
N VAL A 215 -3.55 5.61 9.99
CA VAL A 215 -4.99 5.85 9.83
C VAL A 215 -5.40 6.02 8.37
N TRP A 216 -4.62 6.78 7.58
CA TRP A 216 -4.90 7.03 6.16
C TRP A 216 -4.83 5.77 5.30
N ALA A 217 -3.69 5.07 5.36
CA ALA A 217 -3.46 3.92 4.51
C ALA A 217 -4.41 2.78 4.91
N ASP A 218 -4.62 2.54 6.22
CA ASP A 218 -5.61 1.58 6.74
C ASP A 218 -7.04 1.89 6.29
N MET A 219 -7.41 3.17 6.28
CA MET A 219 -8.73 3.61 5.84
C MET A 219 -8.93 3.32 4.35
N ILE A 220 -7.95 3.68 3.53
CA ILE A 220 -8.05 3.58 2.07
C ILE A 220 -7.93 2.13 1.59
N SER A 221 -7.06 1.32 2.22
CA SER A 221 -6.86 -0.08 1.86
C SER A 221 -8.12 -0.92 2.11
N ARG A 222 -8.83 -0.66 3.22
CA ARG A 222 -10.10 -1.32 3.57
C ARG A 222 -11.26 -0.82 2.71
N TRP A 223 -11.28 0.47 2.38
CA TRP A 223 -12.32 1.02 1.51
C TRP A 223 -12.23 0.53 0.08
N ALA A 224 -11.01 0.37 -0.47
CA ALA A 224 -10.85 -0.21 -1.79
C ALA A 224 -11.53 -1.58 -1.86
N GLY A 225 -11.46 -2.38 -0.79
CA GLY A 225 -12.13 -3.68 -0.68
C GLY A 225 -13.66 -3.66 -0.57
N ASN A 226 -14.27 -2.51 -0.29
CA ASN A 226 -15.71 -2.38 -0.02
C ASN A 226 -16.54 -1.95 -1.25
N HIS A 227 -15.95 -2.04 -2.45
CA HIS A 227 -16.68 -1.83 -3.70
C HIS A 227 -17.38 -3.13 -4.11
N ASP A 228 -18.71 -3.09 -4.27
CA ASP A 228 -19.41 -4.11 -5.05
C ASP A 228 -18.70 -4.22 -6.41
N PRO A 229 -18.31 -5.43 -6.85
CA PRO A 229 -17.67 -5.58 -8.15
C PRO A 229 -18.66 -5.09 -9.20
N VAL A 230 -18.31 -4.00 -9.89
CA VAL A 230 -18.97 -3.64 -11.14
C VAL A 230 -18.82 -4.85 -12.04
N ALA A 231 -19.92 -5.60 -12.21
CA ALA A 231 -19.97 -6.80 -13.01
C ALA A 231 -19.61 -6.43 -14.45
N THR A 232 -18.32 -6.48 -14.77
CA THR A 232 -17.86 -6.38 -16.14
C THR A 232 -18.17 -7.73 -16.76
N ALA A 233 -19.26 -7.80 -17.51
CA ALA A 233 -19.65 -8.99 -18.24
C ALA A 233 -18.53 -9.33 -19.25
N ILE A 234 -17.63 -10.24 -18.86
CA ILE A 234 -16.64 -10.80 -19.77
C ILE A 234 -17.39 -11.72 -20.73
N LYS A 235 -17.66 -11.24 -21.95
CA LYS A 235 -18.03 -12.12 -23.06
C LYS A 235 -16.85 -13.05 -23.35
N ARG A 236 -16.97 -14.31 -22.96
CA ARG A 236 -16.04 -15.37 -23.38
C ARG A 236 -16.17 -15.55 -24.89
N VAL A 237 -15.11 -15.21 -25.63
CA VAL A 237 -14.93 -15.66 -27.01
C VAL A 237 -14.29 -17.05 -26.94
N ARG A 238 -14.99 -18.07 -27.46
CA ARG A 238 -14.41 -19.40 -27.64
C ARG A 238 -13.52 -19.35 -28.87
N ALA A 239 -12.25 -19.72 -28.72
CA ALA A 239 -11.40 -20.06 -29.85
C ALA A 239 -11.81 -21.45 -30.34
N GLU A 240 -12.20 -21.58 -31.60
CA GLU A 240 -12.32 -22.87 -32.27
C GLU A 240 -10.91 -23.37 -32.63
N THR A 241 -10.61 -24.59 -32.19
CA THR A 241 -9.33 -25.25 -32.49
C THR A 241 -9.33 -25.69 -33.95
N PRO A 242 -8.28 -25.43 -34.75
CA PRO A 242 -8.14 -26.01 -36.07
C PRO A 242 -8.02 -27.55 -35.97
N GLY A 243 -8.82 -28.26 -36.76
CA GLY A 243 -8.91 -29.72 -36.76
C GLY A 243 -7.59 -30.42 -37.11
N GLU A 244 -7.34 -31.56 -36.45
CA GLU A 244 -6.20 -32.44 -36.66
C GLU A 244 -6.14 -32.97 -38.12
N PRO A 245 -4.95 -33.04 -38.73
CA PRO A 245 -4.77 -33.73 -40.00
C PRO A 245 -4.78 -35.25 -39.81
N LYS A 246 -5.51 -35.95 -40.67
CA LYS A 246 -5.65 -37.41 -40.73
C LYS A 246 -4.30 -38.10 -40.96
N GLN A 247 -4.06 -39.17 -40.21
CA GLN A 247 -2.97 -40.12 -40.44
C GLN A 247 -3.19 -40.87 -41.78
N HIS A 248 -2.14 -40.95 -42.59
CA HIS A 248 -1.90 -42.01 -43.56
C HIS A 248 -0.49 -42.57 -43.30
N GLY A 249 -0.37 -43.88 -43.38
CA GLY A 249 0.70 -44.66 -42.76
C GLY A 249 1.96 -44.87 -43.60
N GLU A 250 2.66 -45.91 -43.14
CA GLU A 250 3.76 -46.67 -43.74
C GLU A 250 5.23 -46.25 -43.48
N THR A 251 5.82 -47.06 -42.58
CA THR A 251 7.04 -47.88 -42.72
C THR A 251 8.47 -47.31 -42.60
N THR A 252 9.25 -48.17 -41.92
CA THR A 252 10.67 -48.55 -42.08
C THR A 252 11.77 -47.84 -41.26
N GLU A 253 12.33 -48.65 -40.35
CA GLU A 253 13.74 -48.96 -40.09
C GLU A 253 14.77 -47.88 -39.69
N GLY A 254 15.47 -48.18 -38.57
CA GLY A 254 16.94 -48.25 -38.57
C GLY A 254 17.71 -47.23 -37.71
N GLY A 255 18.54 -47.76 -36.79
CA GLY A 255 19.93 -47.26 -36.64
C GLY A 255 20.29 -46.26 -35.52
N ASN A 256 20.63 -46.81 -34.34
CA ASN A 256 21.92 -46.73 -33.64
C ASN A 256 22.79 -45.43 -33.51
N VAL A 257 23.44 -45.34 -32.32
CA VAL A 257 24.71 -44.66 -31.91
C VAL A 257 24.74 -43.16 -31.57
N GLY A 258 24.83 -42.86 -30.26
CA GLY A 258 26.05 -42.37 -29.58
C GLY A 258 26.38 -40.87 -29.57
N GLY A 259 27.04 -40.42 -28.49
CA GLY A 259 27.86 -39.20 -28.49
C GLY A 259 27.84 -38.38 -27.19
N ASN A 260 28.96 -38.45 -26.46
CA ASN A 260 29.32 -37.68 -25.27
C ASN A 260 29.38 -36.15 -25.48
N GLY A 261 29.37 -35.39 -24.39
CA GLY A 261 29.93 -34.03 -24.35
C GLY A 261 29.64 -33.29 -23.05
N ALA A 262 30.59 -33.32 -22.12
CA ALA A 262 30.63 -32.46 -20.94
C ALA A 262 30.94 -31.01 -21.37
N ASP A 263 30.48 -30.01 -20.59
CA ASP A 263 31.35 -28.89 -20.25
C ASP A 263 30.87 -28.11 -19.01
N HIS A 264 31.87 -27.76 -18.22
CA HIS A 264 31.85 -27.22 -16.87
C HIS A 264 32.41 -25.80 -16.97
N LEU A 265 31.68 -24.76 -16.58
CA LEU A 265 32.26 -23.43 -16.37
C LEU A 265 31.67 -22.74 -15.13
N ASP A 266 32.56 -22.51 -14.18
CA ASP A 266 32.42 -21.78 -12.92
C ASP A 266 32.19 -20.27 -13.14
N ALA A 267 31.44 -19.64 -12.24
CA ALA A 267 31.25 -18.19 -12.16
C ALA A 267 31.69 -17.66 -10.78
N PRO A 268 32.39 -16.50 -10.68
CA PRO A 268 32.94 -15.99 -9.42
C PRO A 268 31.91 -15.19 -8.59
N PRO A 269 32.13 -15.03 -7.26
CA PRO A 269 31.14 -14.47 -6.35
C PRO A 269 31.18 -12.94 -6.29
N SER A 270 30.01 -12.31 -6.40
CA SER A 270 29.79 -10.88 -6.19
C SER A 270 29.67 -10.53 -4.70
N ARG A 271 30.53 -9.60 -4.23
CA ARG A 271 30.57 -9.04 -2.87
C ARG A 271 29.26 -8.33 -2.50
N GLY A 272 28.59 -8.79 -1.45
CA GLY A 272 27.45 -8.11 -0.84
C GLY A 272 27.88 -6.92 0.04
N ARG A 273 27.25 -5.76 -0.17
CA ARG A 273 27.29 -4.62 0.77
C ARG A 273 26.25 -4.83 1.87
N GLN A 274 26.70 -4.74 3.11
CA GLN A 274 25.92 -4.97 4.32
C GLN A 274 25.06 -3.73 4.63
N LEU A 275 23.73 -3.91 4.69
CA LEU A 275 22.78 -2.92 5.21
C LEU A 275 23.04 -2.74 6.72
N ARG A 276 23.27 -1.49 7.16
CA ARG A 276 23.38 -1.16 8.60
C ARG A 276 21.99 -0.99 9.18
N LEU A 277 21.56 -1.96 10.00
CA LEU A 277 20.52 -1.76 11.00
C LEU A 277 21.06 -0.76 12.04
N ALA A 278 20.33 0.31 12.31
CA ALA A 278 20.60 1.14 13.48
C ALA A 278 20.16 0.35 14.72
N ASP A 279 21.14 -0.18 15.46
CA ASP A 279 20.97 -0.81 16.78
C ASP A 279 20.41 0.22 17.77
N VAL A 280 19.12 0.15 18.07
CA VAL A 280 18.55 0.80 19.27
C VAL A 280 18.82 -0.13 20.45
N ARG A 281 20.01 0.00 21.05
CA ARG A 281 20.31 -0.61 22.35
C ARG A 281 19.87 0.30 23.48
N ARG A 282 19.14 -0.34 24.38
CA ARG A 282 18.77 0.08 25.75
C ARG A 282 19.92 0.78 26.47
N HIS A 283 19.61 1.85 27.19
CA HIS A 283 20.19 2.09 28.51
C HIS A 283 19.17 2.80 29.42
N GLN A 284 18.83 2.06 30.48
CA GLN A 284 18.33 2.42 31.81
C GLN A 284 17.09 3.31 31.93
#